data_AF-G8ZT72-F1
#
_entry.id   AF-G8ZT72-F1
#
_cell.length_a   1.000
_cell.length_b   1.000
_cell.length_c   1.000
_cell.angle_alpha   90.00
_cell.angle_beta   90.00
_cell.angle_gamma   90.00
#
_symmetry.space_group_name_H-M   'P 1'
#
loop_
_entity.id
_entity.type
_entity.pdbx_description
1 polymer ?
#
loop_
_entity_poly.entity_id
_entity_poly.type
_entity_poly.pdbx_seq_one_letter_code
_entity_poly.pdbx_strand_id
1 'polypeptide(L)'
;MLVSELVDQYLKTTDNDLKYMALRQELTVLEVGRDLDLLVNKVLMPVLLEEKDPEIVELVSSQVYPQLTLKCIVVMKRGNHEPQWFNDLIVDPLMDHIADKRKNFIVQTLRNVLKVAVQSRYRMQSAGDRHLGALVSQMKDYKGNNDVGQNTVLYWEALKPVISTYYYGTVKIPFAILKEIFNLCEGKLDSLVRSVLISSVQATTRQNVEKIVQESVSDSVLEAISTVWWQFGQLVPWLFEKRLLPDLHQQETLLTNLQMIYNLLPFFQIASAVSGEKGNSKNGLKRRLESKLQGLLENAAANSSAATTKEVDAELDVEDAEVDDAQQAYLDELQSDDDLEFEDEELLETDEGYQLKKLCQTILETLNDNKEKSSDIQPHKIDLTKVEVSALDETEDVVYTIQSTLESETTLQPLLLSVEILNQLLLTGYTEIDYSPVCQSLVRHMKQNKAFLQTIKVGNLTQTIDDGSTLRTMVHSTILQIITTRKLDYPTCCKLLTEAVSRGARDVDPTIEQLSLRIIQNLLQSHYNTIRALDSSWYDQTLLPKAAETAGKLHKRLQTTIQNSEQLEPQAQTATILQELTSLFNVQYPAIE
;
A
#
# COMPACT_ATOMS: atom_id res chain seq x y z
N MET A 1 -5.15 -35.57 -19.12
CA MET A 1 -4.49 -36.84 -18.77
C MET A 1 -4.55 -37.02 -17.25
N LEU A 2 -4.85 -38.22 -16.78
CA LEU A 2 -4.83 -38.51 -15.34
C LEU A 2 -3.40 -38.53 -14.81
N VAL A 3 -3.20 -38.18 -13.54
CA VAL A 3 -1.86 -38.14 -12.94
C VAL A 3 -1.18 -39.52 -12.96
N SER A 4 -1.92 -40.60 -12.69
CA SER A 4 -1.40 -41.96 -12.77
C SER A 4 -0.92 -42.34 -14.17
N GLU A 5 -1.62 -41.90 -15.22
CA GLU A 5 -1.26 -42.15 -16.62
C GLU A 5 0.02 -41.40 -16.99
N LEU A 6 0.18 -40.16 -16.52
CA LEU A 6 1.42 -39.39 -16.73
C LEU A 6 2.61 -40.08 -16.08
N VAL A 7 2.48 -40.49 -14.82
CA VAL A 7 3.55 -41.17 -14.07
C VAL A 7 3.97 -42.45 -14.80
N ASP A 8 2.99 -43.24 -15.25
CA ASP A 8 3.24 -44.45 -16.02
C ASP A 8 3.95 -44.19 -17.35
N GLN A 9 3.52 -43.18 -18.11
CA GLN A 9 4.16 -42.82 -19.38
C GLN A 9 5.59 -42.33 -19.18
N TYR A 10 5.80 -41.48 -18.16
CA TYR A 10 7.11 -40.91 -17.86
C TYR A 10 8.12 -41.97 -17.42
N LEU A 11 7.72 -42.91 -16.56
CA LEU A 11 8.61 -43.95 -16.03
C LEU A 11 8.89 -45.08 -17.02
N LYS A 12 8.01 -45.33 -18.00
CA LYS A 12 8.17 -46.41 -19.00
C LYS A 12 9.08 -46.04 -20.16
N THR A 13 9.42 -44.76 -20.34
CA THR A 13 10.23 -44.28 -21.46
C THR A 13 11.57 -43.73 -21.00
N THR A 14 12.62 -44.03 -21.76
CA THR A 14 13.95 -43.41 -21.61
C THR A 14 14.17 -42.28 -22.62
N ASP A 15 13.22 -42.07 -23.54
CA ASP A 15 13.27 -41.05 -24.57
C ASP A 15 12.87 -39.68 -23.99
N ASN A 16 13.77 -38.71 -24.11
CA ASN A 16 13.58 -37.36 -23.57
C ASN A 16 12.46 -36.61 -24.28
N ASP A 17 12.24 -36.82 -25.58
CA ASP A 17 11.16 -36.16 -26.33
C ASP A 17 9.81 -36.67 -25.83
N LEU A 18 9.68 -37.97 -25.60
CA LEU A 18 8.46 -38.56 -25.05
C LEU A 18 8.20 -38.10 -23.61
N LYS A 19 9.24 -37.99 -22.78
CA LYS A 19 9.14 -37.41 -21.43
C LYS A 19 8.66 -35.96 -21.48
N TYR A 20 9.27 -35.15 -22.35
CA TYR A 20 8.93 -33.75 -22.53
C TYR A 20 7.48 -33.58 -23.01
N MET A 21 7.06 -34.37 -24.00
CA MET A 21 5.69 -34.38 -24.49
C MET A 21 4.70 -34.79 -23.42
N ALA A 22 4.99 -35.82 -22.62
CA ALA A 22 4.12 -36.26 -21.52
C ALA A 22 3.92 -35.16 -20.47
N LEU A 23 5.01 -34.48 -20.09
CA LEU A 23 4.98 -33.38 -19.10
C LEU A 23 4.22 -32.13 -19.57
N ARG A 24 4.15 -31.88 -20.88
CA ARG A 24 3.38 -30.76 -21.45
C ARG A 24 1.88 -31.01 -21.54
N GLN A 25 1.42 -32.24 -21.36
CA GLN A 25 0.00 -32.53 -21.48
C GLN A 25 -0.81 -31.92 -20.33
N GLU A 26 -2.05 -31.56 -20.63
CA GLU A 26 -2.93 -31.00 -19.62
C GLU A 26 -3.30 -32.05 -18.56
N LEU A 27 -2.83 -31.82 -17.33
CA LEU A 27 -3.12 -32.67 -16.18
C LEU A 27 -4.51 -32.41 -15.58
N THR A 28 -5.21 -33.49 -15.26
CA THR A 28 -6.47 -33.47 -14.50
C THR A 28 -6.19 -33.99 -13.09
N VAL A 29 -6.40 -33.15 -12.08
CA VAL A 29 -6.24 -33.50 -10.65
C VAL A 29 -7.61 -33.85 -10.08
N LEU A 30 -7.77 -35.06 -9.58
CA LEU A 30 -9.03 -35.55 -8.99
C LEU A 30 -8.98 -35.48 -7.46
N GLU A 31 -7.88 -35.95 -6.86
CA GLU A 31 -7.66 -35.97 -5.42
C GLU A 31 -6.32 -35.30 -5.09
N VAL A 32 -6.36 -34.04 -4.65
CA VAL A 32 -5.14 -33.23 -4.43
C VAL A 32 -4.11 -33.95 -3.57
N GLY A 33 -4.49 -34.53 -2.43
CA GLY A 33 -3.52 -35.18 -1.54
C GLY A 33 -2.81 -36.37 -2.20
N ARG A 34 -3.56 -37.30 -2.80
CA ARG A 34 -3.01 -38.53 -3.38
C ARG A 34 -2.31 -38.29 -4.72
N ASP A 35 -2.94 -37.52 -5.60
CA ASP A 35 -2.41 -37.26 -6.93
C ASP A 35 -1.13 -36.43 -6.84
N LEU A 36 -1.10 -35.42 -5.97
CA LEU A 36 0.08 -34.58 -5.79
C LEU A 36 1.22 -35.35 -5.14
N ASP A 37 0.95 -36.12 -4.08
CA ASP A 37 1.97 -36.97 -3.45
C ASP A 37 2.61 -37.93 -4.46
N LEU A 38 1.80 -38.59 -5.28
CA LEU A 38 2.28 -39.49 -6.32
C LEU A 38 3.15 -38.74 -7.35
N LEU A 39 2.67 -37.60 -7.85
CA LEU A 39 3.35 -36.87 -8.92
C LEU A 39 4.64 -36.20 -8.45
N VAL A 40 4.61 -35.59 -7.27
CA VAL A 40 5.77 -34.93 -6.65
C VAL A 40 6.87 -35.97 -6.39
N ASN A 41 6.53 -37.08 -5.73
CA ASN A 41 7.52 -38.07 -5.32
C ASN A 41 8.02 -38.96 -6.47
N LYS A 42 7.20 -39.24 -7.48
CA LYS A 42 7.58 -40.15 -8.58
C LYS A 42 8.11 -39.46 -9.82
N VAL A 43 7.81 -38.19 -10.03
CA VAL A 43 8.19 -37.47 -11.27
C VAL A 43 8.87 -36.16 -10.94
N LEU A 44 8.20 -35.23 -10.26
CA LEU A 44 8.68 -33.84 -10.20
C LEU A 44 9.98 -33.69 -9.40
N MET A 45 10.05 -34.24 -8.18
CA MET A 45 11.29 -34.20 -7.39
C MET A 45 12.42 -35.01 -8.04
N PRO A 46 12.21 -36.25 -8.51
CA PRO A 46 13.23 -36.97 -9.28
C PRO A 46 13.74 -36.19 -10.49
N VAL A 47 12.87 -35.48 -11.22
CA VAL A 47 13.30 -34.61 -12.32
C VAL A 47 14.25 -33.52 -11.82
N LEU A 48 13.85 -32.78 -10.78
CA LEU A 48 14.66 -31.68 -10.26
C LEU A 48 16.01 -32.15 -9.71
N LEU A 49 16.05 -33.32 -9.07
CA LEU A 49 17.25 -33.83 -8.39
C LEU A 49 18.17 -34.65 -9.30
N GLU A 50 17.64 -35.44 -10.23
CA GLU A 50 18.40 -36.49 -10.92
C GLU A 50 18.41 -36.37 -12.46
N GLU A 51 17.40 -35.75 -13.09
CA GLU A 51 17.26 -35.75 -14.56
C GLU A 51 18.38 -34.99 -15.26
N LYS A 52 18.99 -35.58 -16.28
CA LYS A 52 20.18 -35.02 -16.95
C LYS A 52 19.83 -33.99 -18.02
N ASP A 53 18.63 -34.08 -18.57
CA ASP A 53 18.17 -33.16 -19.62
C ASP A 53 17.78 -31.79 -19.02
N PRO A 54 18.50 -30.70 -19.36
CA PRO A 54 18.23 -29.38 -18.82
C PRO A 54 16.87 -28.83 -19.27
N GLU A 55 16.37 -29.21 -20.45
CA GLU A 55 15.08 -28.71 -20.94
C GLU A 55 13.91 -29.31 -20.15
N ILE A 56 14.02 -30.59 -19.78
CA ILE A 56 13.03 -31.25 -18.93
C ILE A 56 13.04 -30.65 -17.52
N VAL A 57 14.23 -30.41 -16.95
CA VAL A 57 14.36 -29.79 -15.62
C VAL A 57 13.78 -28.38 -15.62
N GLU A 58 14.09 -27.58 -16.64
CA GLU A 58 13.57 -26.21 -16.78
C GLU A 58 12.06 -26.19 -17.01
N LEU A 59 11.53 -27.10 -17.84
CA LEU A 59 10.10 -27.28 -18.05
C LEU A 59 9.37 -27.56 -16.72
N VAL A 60 9.92 -28.46 -15.90
CA VAL A 60 9.33 -28.80 -14.60
C VAL A 60 9.40 -27.62 -13.63
N SER A 61 10.58 -27.02 -13.47
CA SER A 61 10.84 -25.91 -12.55
C SER A 61 10.01 -24.65 -12.86
N SER A 62 9.86 -24.33 -14.14
CA SER A 62 9.26 -23.06 -14.58
C SER A 62 7.80 -23.18 -15.00
N GLN A 63 7.31 -24.35 -15.40
CA GLN A 63 5.95 -24.50 -15.95
C GLN A 63 5.13 -25.58 -15.24
N VAL A 64 5.59 -26.83 -15.21
CA VAL A 64 4.75 -27.96 -14.77
C VAL A 64 4.44 -27.86 -13.28
N TYR A 65 5.46 -27.68 -12.43
CA TYR A 65 5.28 -27.61 -10.98
C TYR A 65 4.40 -26.41 -10.55
N PRO A 66 4.64 -25.18 -11.05
CA PRO A 66 3.79 -24.04 -10.73
C PRO A 66 2.34 -24.18 -11.25
N GLN A 67 2.13 -24.70 -12.46
CA GLN A 67 0.78 -24.89 -13.01
C GLN A 67 -0.02 -25.95 -12.25
N LEU A 68 0.64 -27.04 -11.85
CA LEU A 68 0.03 -28.06 -11.00
C LEU A 68 -0.41 -27.45 -9.66
N THR A 69 0.47 -26.67 -9.04
CA THR A 69 0.18 -25.95 -7.79
C THR A 69 -1.07 -25.07 -7.94
N LEU A 70 -1.16 -24.29 -9.02
CA LEU A 70 -2.31 -23.44 -9.31
C LEU A 70 -3.60 -24.26 -9.39
N LYS A 71 -3.57 -25.38 -10.12
CA LYS A 71 -4.74 -26.27 -10.25
C LYS A 71 -5.18 -26.80 -8.89
N CYS A 72 -4.25 -27.25 -8.06
CA CYS A 72 -4.54 -27.71 -6.69
C CYS A 72 -5.15 -26.59 -5.82
N ILE A 73 -4.61 -25.36 -5.87
CA ILE A 73 -5.18 -24.21 -5.14
C ILE A 73 -6.63 -23.94 -5.57
N VAL A 74 -6.91 -23.97 -6.88
CA VAL A 74 -8.27 -23.74 -7.41
C VAL A 74 -9.25 -24.81 -6.92
N VAL A 75 -8.85 -26.08 -6.92
CA VAL A 75 -9.67 -27.19 -6.42
C VAL A 75 -9.93 -27.03 -4.92
N MET A 76 -8.89 -26.77 -4.12
CA MET A 76 -9.00 -26.69 -2.65
C MET A 76 -9.80 -25.48 -2.18
N LYS A 77 -9.73 -24.34 -2.88
CA LYS A 77 -10.57 -23.16 -2.58
C LYS A 77 -12.06 -23.43 -2.70
N ARG A 78 -12.48 -24.40 -3.52
CA ARG A 78 -13.89 -24.79 -3.65
C ARG A 78 -14.34 -25.74 -2.54
N GLY A 79 -13.41 -26.42 -1.86
CA GLY A 79 -13.68 -27.50 -0.91
C GLY A 79 -13.55 -27.16 0.58
N ASN A 80 -13.19 -25.92 0.96
CA ASN A 80 -12.94 -25.52 2.37
C ASN A 80 -11.94 -26.46 3.10
N HIS A 81 -10.89 -26.91 2.42
CA HIS A 81 -9.89 -27.79 3.03
C HIS A 81 -8.74 -27.02 3.68
N GLU A 82 -8.12 -27.64 4.69
CA GLU A 82 -7.01 -27.08 5.44
C GLU A 82 -5.78 -26.80 4.54
N PRO A 83 -5.01 -25.73 4.82
CA PRO A 83 -3.88 -25.31 3.98
C PRO A 83 -2.67 -26.25 4.02
N GLN A 84 -2.66 -27.24 4.93
CA GLN A 84 -1.47 -28.00 5.31
C GLN A 84 -0.80 -28.75 4.14
N TRP A 85 -1.59 -29.25 3.19
CA TRP A 85 -1.10 -29.99 2.02
C TRP A 85 -0.05 -29.22 1.21
N PHE A 86 -0.15 -27.89 1.17
CA PHE A 86 0.78 -27.06 0.41
C PHE A 86 2.17 -27.06 1.05
N ASN A 87 2.23 -27.06 2.39
CA ASN A 87 3.51 -27.19 3.06
C ASN A 87 4.03 -28.62 2.90
N ASP A 88 3.21 -29.61 3.26
CA ASP A 88 3.63 -31.00 3.37
C ASP A 88 4.04 -31.63 2.02
N LEU A 89 3.35 -31.28 0.93
CA LEU A 89 3.53 -31.93 -0.38
C LEU A 89 4.26 -31.08 -1.42
N ILE A 90 4.44 -29.77 -1.17
CA ILE A 90 5.05 -28.85 -2.15
C ILE A 90 6.26 -28.14 -1.53
N VAL A 91 6.05 -27.36 -0.47
CA VAL A 91 7.12 -26.48 0.02
C VAL A 91 8.17 -27.28 0.79
N ASP A 92 7.77 -28.16 1.70
CA ASP A 92 8.71 -28.95 2.50
C ASP A 92 9.61 -29.85 1.63
N PRO A 93 9.09 -30.59 0.63
CA PRO A 93 9.94 -31.35 -0.28
C PRO A 93 10.96 -30.48 -1.03
N LEU A 94 10.63 -29.24 -1.40
CA LEU A 94 11.60 -28.34 -2.03
C LEU A 94 12.61 -27.81 -1.00
N MET A 95 12.15 -27.44 0.20
CA MET A 95 12.98 -26.88 1.25
C MET A 95 14.01 -27.88 1.79
N ASP A 96 13.64 -29.15 1.92
CA ASP A 96 14.52 -30.22 2.39
C ASP A 96 15.73 -30.44 1.48
N HIS A 97 15.61 -30.07 0.20
CA HIS A 97 16.65 -30.21 -0.82
C HIS A 97 17.32 -28.88 -1.22
N ILE A 98 17.10 -27.80 -0.45
CA ILE A 98 17.64 -26.48 -0.78
C ILE A 98 19.17 -26.38 -0.67
N ALA A 99 19.80 -27.31 0.06
CA ALA A 99 21.26 -27.39 0.21
C ALA A 99 21.92 -28.35 -0.80
N ASP A 100 21.15 -29.00 -1.68
CA ASP A 100 21.66 -30.02 -2.59
C ASP A 100 22.47 -29.44 -3.76
N LYS A 101 23.15 -30.33 -4.50
CA LYS A 101 23.95 -29.97 -5.68
C LYS A 101 23.17 -29.20 -6.74
N ARG A 102 21.84 -29.39 -6.82
CA ARG A 102 20.93 -28.74 -7.78
C ARG A 102 20.04 -27.66 -7.16
N LYS A 103 20.46 -27.10 -6.02
CA LYS A 103 19.77 -26.05 -5.27
C LYS A 103 19.20 -24.90 -6.11
N ASN A 104 19.84 -24.48 -7.21
CA ASN A 104 19.32 -23.40 -8.05
C ASN A 104 17.96 -23.72 -8.67
N PHE A 105 17.79 -24.93 -9.23
CA PHE A 105 16.51 -25.36 -9.78
C PHE A 105 15.45 -25.53 -8.70
N ILE A 106 15.86 -25.99 -7.51
CA ILE A 106 14.97 -26.12 -6.35
C ILE A 106 14.46 -24.74 -5.91
N VAL A 107 15.35 -23.76 -5.73
CA VAL A 107 14.98 -22.39 -5.33
C VAL A 107 14.15 -21.70 -6.41
N GLN A 108 14.49 -21.90 -7.69
CA GLN A 108 13.70 -21.38 -8.81
C GLN A 108 12.29 -21.97 -8.84
N THR A 109 12.16 -23.28 -8.64
CA THR A 109 10.86 -23.97 -8.55
C THR A 109 10.06 -23.41 -7.38
N LEU A 110 10.67 -23.33 -6.19
CA LEU A 110 10.07 -22.77 -4.99
C LEU A 110 9.57 -21.34 -5.21
N ARG A 111 10.41 -20.47 -5.80
CA ARG A 111 10.05 -19.10 -6.17
C ARG A 111 8.81 -19.07 -7.07
N ASN A 112 8.76 -19.90 -8.11
CA ASN A 112 7.67 -19.90 -9.08
C ASN A 112 6.36 -20.42 -8.47
N VAL A 113 6.43 -21.49 -7.68
CA VAL A 113 5.30 -22.05 -6.92
C VAL A 113 4.74 -21.03 -5.93
N LEU A 114 5.59 -20.34 -5.18
CA LEU A 114 5.14 -19.32 -4.23
C LEU A 114 4.58 -18.09 -4.94
N LYS A 115 5.12 -17.69 -6.10
CA LYS A 115 4.52 -16.63 -6.93
C LYS A 115 3.09 -16.98 -7.33
N VAL A 116 2.84 -18.24 -7.71
CA VAL A 116 1.48 -18.74 -8.00
C VAL A 116 0.58 -18.64 -6.76
N ALA A 117 1.06 -19.01 -5.58
CA ALA A 117 0.30 -18.87 -4.34
C ALA A 117 -0.05 -17.41 -4.04
N VAL A 118 0.91 -16.50 -4.16
CA VAL A 118 0.71 -15.05 -3.95
C VAL A 118 -0.30 -14.47 -4.95
N GLN A 119 -0.16 -14.76 -6.24
CA GLN A 119 -1.08 -14.31 -7.29
C GLN A 119 -2.50 -14.85 -7.05
N SER A 120 -2.59 -16.08 -6.60
CA SER A 120 -3.85 -16.71 -6.22
C SER A 120 -4.39 -16.21 -4.88
N ARG A 121 -3.72 -15.28 -4.18
CA ARG A 121 -4.07 -14.86 -2.81
C ARG A 121 -4.22 -16.05 -1.86
N TYR A 122 -3.44 -17.09 -2.07
CA TYR A 122 -3.36 -18.25 -1.19
C TYR A 122 -2.33 -17.94 -0.09
N ARG A 123 -2.77 -18.04 1.17
CA ARG A 123 -2.01 -17.57 2.33
C ARG A 123 -1.90 -18.67 3.38
N MET A 124 -0.77 -18.70 4.08
CA MET A 124 -0.40 -19.75 5.04
C MET A 124 -0.02 -19.12 6.38
N GLN A 125 -0.40 -19.74 7.50
CA GLN A 125 -0.04 -19.23 8.83
C GLN A 125 1.01 -20.09 9.55
N SER A 126 1.29 -21.29 9.03
CA SER A 126 2.24 -22.24 9.62
C SER A 126 3.53 -22.34 8.80
N ALA A 127 4.62 -22.76 9.44
CA ALA A 127 5.93 -23.05 8.85
C ALA A 127 6.75 -21.88 8.27
N GLY A 128 6.21 -20.66 8.21
CA GLY A 128 6.90 -19.47 7.69
C GLY A 128 8.30 -19.25 8.29
N ASP A 129 8.43 -19.36 9.62
CA ASP A 129 9.72 -19.15 10.31
C ASP A 129 10.79 -20.16 9.90
N ARG A 130 10.40 -21.42 9.74
CA ARG A 130 11.30 -22.48 9.27
C ARG A 130 11.74 -22.21 7.84
N HIS A 131 10.80 -21.90 6.95
CA HIS A 131 11.09 -21.70 5.53
C HIS A 131 11.91 -20.44 5.26
N LEU A 132 11.50 -19.31 5.85
CA LEU A 132 12.22 -18.05 5.74
C LEU A 132 13.60 -18.15 6.39
N GLY A 133 13.68 -18.73 7.59
CA GLY A 133 14.94 -18.94 8.30
C GLY A 133 15.93 -19.84 7.55
N ALA A 134 15.45 -20.88 6.88
CA ALA A 134 16.28 -21.76 6.05
C ALA A 134 16.84 -21.03 4.82
N LEU A 135 16.02 -20.26 4.09
CA LEU A 135 16.49 -19.44 2.96
C LEU A 135 17.54 -18.40 3.38
N VAL A 136 17.27 -17.67 4.47
CA VAL A 136 18.19 -16.68 5.01
C VAL A 136 19.51 -17.32 5.46
N SER A 137 19.45 -18.49 6.10
CA SER A 137 20.64 -19.25 6.50
C SER A 137 21.48 -19.66 5.29
N GLN A 138 20.86 -20.18 4.23
CA GLN A 138 21.58 -20.53 2.99
C GLN A 138 22.27 -19.31 2.38
N MET A 139 21.60 -18.16 2.33
CA MET A 139 22.19 -16.93 1.78
C MET A 139 23.42 -16.46 2.56
N LYS A 140 23.42 -16.61 3.89
CA LYS A 140 24.61 -16.29 4.70
C LYS A 140 25.79 -17.18 4.34
N ASP A 141 25.56 -18.47 4.13
CA ASP A 141 26.61 -19.41 3.77
C ASP A 141 27.26 -19.04 2.43
N TYR A 142 26.50 -18.50 1.47
CA TYR A 142 27.07 -17.96 0.22
C TYR A 142 27.89 -16.69 0.44
N LYS A 143 27.37 -15.76 1.25
CA LYS A 143 28.07 -14.50 1.54
C LYS A 143 29.40 -14.76 2.26
N GLY A 144 29.44 -15.73 3.18
CA GLY A 144 30.66 -16.14 3.89
C GLY A 144 31.71 -16.83 3.00
N ASN A 145 31.28 -17.45 1.89
CA ASN A 145 32.16 -18.19 0.98
C ASN A 145 32.63 -17.37 -0.24
N ASN A 146 32.34 -16.06 -0.31
CA ASN A 146 32.64 -15.17 -1.45
C ASN A 146 32.05 -15.62 -2.81
N ASP A 147 31.07 -16.52 -2.82
CA ASP A 147 30.38 -16.98 -4.03
C ASP A 147 29.17 -16.07 -4.36
N VAL A 148 29.43 -14.75 -4.36
CA VAL A 148 28.44 -13.69 -4.53
C VAL A 148 28.10 -13.53 -6.02
N GLY A 149 27.47 -14.55 -6.61
CA GLY A 149 27.03 -14.58 -8.01
C GLY A 149 25.51 -14.64 -8.19
N GLN A 150 25.08 -15.08 -9.39
CA GLN A 150 23.67 -15.27 -9.81
C GLN A 150 22.82 -16.06 -8.79
N ASN A 151 23.45 -16.95 -8.01
CA ASN A 151 22.78 -17.74 -6.99
C ASN A 151 22.08 -16.85 -5.97
N THR A 152 22.73 -15.80 -5.47
CA THR A 152 22.16 -14.90 -4.43
C THR A 152 20.90 -14.19 -4.90
N VAL A 153 20.82 -13.83 -6.19
CA VAL A 153 19.65 -13.17 -6.80
C VAL A 153 18.42 -14.07 -6.71
N LEU A 154 18.55 -15.37 -7.03
CA LEU A 154 17.44 -16.32 -6.97
C LEU A 154 16.85 -16.43 -5.55
N TYR A 155 17.69 -16.41 -4.50
CA TYR A 155 17.19 -16.43 -3.12
C TYR A 155 16.46 -15.14 -2.78
N TRP A 156 16.98 -13.96 -3.16
CA TRP A 156 16.27 -12.69 -2.96
C TRP A 156 14.90 -12.69 -3.66
N GLU A 157 14.82 -13.23 -4.88
CA GLU A 157 13.56 -13.36 -5.60
C GLU A 157 12.58 -14.35 -4.95
N ALA A 158 13.07 -15.36 -4.22
CA ALA A 158 12.26 -16.32 -3.48
C ALA A 158 11.77 -15.78 -2.13
N LEU A 159 12.57 -14.94 -1.46
CA LEU A 159 12.24 -14.38 -0.13
C LEU A 159 10.94 -13.57 -0.14
N LYS A 160 10.72 -12.70 -1.14
CA LYS A 160 9.50 -11.86 -1.18
C LYS A 160 8.20 -12.67 -1.31
N PRO A 161 8.10 -13.68 -2.20
CA PRO A 161 6.99 -14.62 -2.22
C PRO A 161 6.80 -15.39 -0.91
N VAL A 162 7.88 -15.83 -0.23
CA VAL A 162 7.77 -16.46 1.10
C VAL A 162 7.14 -15.49 2.09
N ILE A 163 7.69 -14.27 2.20
CA ILE A 163 7.18 -13.23 3.09
C ILE A 163 5.69 -12.99 2.84
N SER A 164 5.32 -12.81 1.57
CA SER A 164 3.94 -12.55 1.16
C SER A 164 3.00 -13.72 1.42
N THR A 165 3.48 -14.96 1.34
CA THR A 165 2.66 -16.16 1.52
C THR A 165 2.39 -16.44 2.99
N TYR A 166 3.40 -16.26 3.85
CA TYR A 166 3.36 -16.69 5.25
C TYR A 166 3.12 -15.56 6.27
N TYR A 167 3.55 -14.33 5.98
CA TYR A 167 3.52 -13.23 6.94
C TYR A 167 2.52 -12.17 6.50
N TYR A 168 1.25 -12.42 6.83
CA TYR A 168 0.13 -11.54 6.52
C TYR A 168 -0.78 -11.39 7.75
N GLY A 169 -1.50 -10.27 7.83
CA GLY A 169 -2.38 -9.99 8.96
C GLY A 169 -1.62 -9.94 10.29
N THR A 170 -1.95 -10.87 11.18
CA THR A 170 -1.39 -10.99 12.54
C THR A 170 -0.07 -11.76 12.61
N VAL A 171 0.28 -12.55 11.60
CA VAL A 171 1.52 -13.34 11.59
C VAL A 171 2.69 -12.43 11.21
N LYS A 172 3.71 -12.33 12.08
CA LYS A 172 4.83 -11.39 11.94
C LYS A 172 6.17 -12.10 11.89
N ILE A 173 7.11 -11.56 11.11
CA ILE A 173 8.49 -12.06 11.04
C ILE A 173 9.16 -11.87 12.42
N PRO A 174 9.71 -12.94 13.03
CA PRO A 174 10.44 -12.85 14.29
C PRO A 174 11.68 -11.96 14.18
N PHE A 175 12.01 -11.27 15.27
CA PHE A 175 13.16 -10.36 15.34
C PHE A 175 14.47 -11.02 14.89
N ALA A 176 14.70 -12.28 15.27
CA ALA A 176 15.92 -12.99 14.91
C ALA A 176 16.08 -13.10 13.40
N ILE A 177 15.05 -13.54 12.66
CA ILE A 177 15.10 -13.68 11.20
C ILE A 177 15.20 -12.30 10.54
N LEU A 178 14.44 -11.31 11.04
CA LEU A 178 14.46 -9.95 10.51
C LEU A 178 15.87 -9.33 10.61
N LYS A 179 16.53 -9.48 11.76
CA LYS A 179 17.91 -9.00 11.97
C LYS A 179 18.86 -9.61 10.95
N GLU A 180 18.69 -10.89 10.63
CA GLU A 180 19.54 -11.55 9.63
C GLU A 180 19.30 -11.07 8.20
N ILE A 181 18.04 -10.78 7.83
CA ILE A 181 17.74 -10.14 6.54
C ILE A 181 18.47 -8.78 6.46
N PHE A 182 18.45 -8.00 7.54
CA PHE A 182 19.16 -6.71 7.59
C PHE A 182 20.68 -6.86 7.47
N ASN A 183 21.28 -7.86 8.14
CA ASN A 183 22.72 -8.15 8.03
C ASN A 183 23.13 -8.59 6.61
N LEU A 184 22.21 -9.16 5.83
CA LEU A 184 22.46 -9.50 4.43
C LEU A 184 22.47 -8.25 3.53
N CYS A 185 21.74 -7.19 3.89
CA CYS A 185 21.58 -5.94 3.15
C CYS A 185 22.72 -4.92 3.39
N GLU A 186 23.98 -5.33 3.29
CA GLU A 186 25.13 -4.42 3.41
C GLU A 186 25.49 -3.78 2.06
N GLY A 187 25.85 -2.49 2.06
CA GLY A 187 26.31 -1.77 0.86
C GLY A 187 25.18 -1.17 0.01
N LYS A 188 25.44 -0.97 -1.29
CA LYS A 188 24.48 -0.39 -2.23
C LYS A 188 23.39 -1.41 -2.56
N LEU A 189 22.13 -1.02 -2.34
CA LEU A 189 20.98 -1.91 -2.51
C LEU A 189 20.38 -1.76 -3.92
N ASP A 190 20.23 -2.87 -4.64
CA ASP A 190 19.46 -2.90 -5.88
C ASP A 190 17.94 -2.88 -5.63
N SER A 191 17.14 -2.77 -6.70
CA SER A 191 15.68 -2.69 -6.61
C SER A 191 15.04 -3.95 -5.99
N LEU A 192 15.63 -5.12 -6.21
CA LEU A 192 15.13 -6.39 -5.70
C LEU A 192 15.34 -6.48 -4.19
N VAL A 193 16.57 -6.26 -3.71
CA VAL A 193 16.93 -6.28 -2.29
C VAL A 193 16.13 -5.21 -1.53
N ARG A 194 16.00 -4.00 -2.08
CA ARG A 194 15.13 -2.95 -1.52
C ARG A 194 13.69 -3.44 -1.37
N SER A 195 13.15 -4.12 -2.38
CA SER A 195 11.79 -4.65 -2.32
C SER A 195 11.60 -5.74 -1.25
N VAL A 196 12.57 -6.63 -1.06
CA VAL A 196 12.53 -7.64 0.00
C VAL A 196 12.63 -6.99 1.37
N LEU A 197 13.53 -6.01 1.54
CA LEU A 197 13.71 -5.27 2.78
C LEU A 197 12.41 -4.54 3.19
N ILE A 198 11.80 -3.82 2.25
CA ILE A 198 10.51 -3.14 2.47
C ILE A 198 9.43 -4.16 2.85
N SER A 199 9.33 -5.28 2.13
CA SER A 199 8.34 -6.33 2.42
C SER A 199 8.57 -6.94 3.81
N SER A 200 9.82 -7.11 4.22
CA SER A 200 10.20 -7.65 5.54
C SER A 200 9.82 -6.71 6.67
N VAL A 201 10.06 -5.40 6.49
CA VAL A 201 9.67 -4.35 7.45
C VAL A 201 8.15 -4.24 7.57
N GLN A 202 7.42 -4.36 6.46
CA GLN A 202 5.96 -4.37 6.47
C GLN A 202 5.37 -5.61 7.16
N ALA A 203 6.08 -6.73 7.09
CA ALA A 203 5.67 -8.02 7.61
C ALA A 203 6.13 -8.32 9.06
N THR A 204 6.70 -7.34 9.78
CA THR A 204 7.14 -7.52 11.18
C THR A 204 6.40 -6.59 12.14
N THR A 205 6.75 -6.64 13.43
CA THR A 205 6.23 -5.72 14.44
C THR A 205 7.02 -4.42 14.44
N ARG A 206 6.34 -3.34 14.80
CA ARG A 206 6.95 -2.03 15.05
C ARG A 206 8.15 -2.12 16.00
N GLN A 207 7.99 -2.80 17.13
CA GLN A 207 9.05 -2.93 18.14
C GLN A 207 10.32 -3.57 17.56
N ASN A 208 10.17 -4.56 16.67
CA ASN A 208 11.30 -5.20 16.01
C ASN A 208 12.02 -4.23 15.07
N VAL A 209 11.29 -3.47 14.26
CA VAL A 209 11.87 -2.44 13.38
C VAL A 209 12.58 -1.38 14.20
N GLU A 210 11.93 -0.89 15.26
CA GLU A 210 12.47 0.15 16.13
C GLU A 210 13.78 -0.29 16.78
N LYS A 211 13.82 -1.52 17.28
CA LYS A 211 15.03 -2.12 17.86
C LYS A 211 16.16 -2.24 16.82
N ILE A 212 15.86 -2.66 15.59
CA ILE A 212 16.86 -2.75 14.51
C ILE A 212 17.41 -1.37 14.15
N VAL A 213 16.54 -0.37 13.98
CA VAL A 213 16.94 1.00 13.62
C VAL A 213 17.86 1.60 14.70
N GLN A 214 17.61 1.28 15.97
CA GLN A 214 18.45 1.70 17.10
C GLN A 214 19.80 0.95 17.17
N GLU A 215 19.87 -0.30 16.73
CA GLU A 215 21.10 -1.13 16.69
C GLU A 215 22.09 -0.72 15.57
N SER A 216 21.99 0.51 15.04
CA SER A 216 22.83 1.09 13.97
C SER A 216 22.80 0.33 12.63
N VAL A 217 21.78 0.61 11.82
CA VAL A 217 21.69 0.19 10.41
C VAL A 217 22.50 1.08 9.48
N SER A 218 22.95 0.55 8.34
CA SER A 218 23.61 1.34 7.28
C SER A 218 22.68 2.42 6.69
N ASP A 219 23.26 3.47 6.11
CA ASP A 219 22.48 4.57 5.51
C ASP A 219 21.63 4.09 4.32
N SER A 220 22.14 3.17 3.51
CA SER A 220 21.40 2.60 2.37
C SER A 220 20.15 1.81 2.80
N VAL A 221 20.26 1.03 3.88
CA VAL A 221 19.14 0.31 4.48
C VAL A 221 18.13 1.29 5.07
N LEU A 222 18.60 2.30 5.81
CA LEU A 222 17.74 3.31 6.41
C LEU A 222 16.98 4.12 5.34
N GLU A 223 17.66 4.48 4.25
CA GLU A 223 17.08 5.13 3.09
C GLU A 223 15.98 4.28 2.45
N ALA A 224 16.23 2.99 2.24
CA ALA A 224 15.21 2.09 1.70
C ALA A 224 13.97 1.96 2.61
N ILE A 225 14.16 1.76 3.91
CA ILE A 225 13.03 1.57 4.85
C ILE A 225 12.32 2.88 5.19
N SER A 226 12.94 4.05 4.96
CA SER A 226 12.27 5.35 5.16
C SER A 226 11.02 5.54 4.30
N THR A 227 10.90 4.80 3.19
CA THR A 227 9.67 4.74 2.36
C THR A 227 8.47 4.14 3.11
N VAL A 228 8.72 3.35 4.16
CA VAL A 228 7.72 2.76 5.05
C VAL A 228 7.85 3.28 6.47
N TRP A 229 8.17 4.56 6.61
CA TRP A 229 8.34 5.26 7.88
C TRP A 229 7.21 5.04 8.89
N TRP A 230 6.00 4.79 8.40
CA TRP A 230 4.82 4.52 9.22
C TRP A 230 5.00 3.31 10.16
N GLN A 231 5.90 2.38 9.84
CA GLN A 231 6.26 1.25 10.71
C GLN A 231 7.09 1.65 11.94
N PHE A 232 7.76 2.80 11.91
CA PHE A 232 8.64 3.27 12.99
C PHE A 232 8.44 4.76 13.29
N GLY A 233 7.24 5.29 13.06
CA GLY A 233 6.92 6.72 13.13
C GLY A 233 7.32 7.42 14.45
N GLN A 234 7.33 6.71 15.59
CA GLN A 234 7.72 7.29 16.89
C GLN A 234 9.23 7.50 17.01
N LEU A 235 10.04 6.79 16.22
CA LEU A 235 11.49 7.00 16.16
C LEU A 235 11.89 8.12 15.22
N VAL A 236 10.99 8.60 14.36
CA VAL A 236 11.30 9.66 13.39
C VAL A 236 11.90 10.90 14.07
N PRO A 237 11.33 11.44 15.18
CA PRO A 237 11.96 12.55 15.89
C PRO A 237 13.39 12.25 16.35
N TRP A 238 13.63 11.06 16.92
CA TRP A 238 14.96 10.63 17.35
C TRP A 238 15.93 10.53 16.17
N LEU A 239 15.48 9.96 15.05
CA LEU A 239 16.27 9.80 13.82
C LEU A 239 16.72 11.16 13.27
N PHE A 240 15.81 12.13 13.26
CA PHE A 240 16.12 13.50 12.87
C PHE A 240 17.13 14.15 13.83
N GLU A 241 16.91 14.05 15.13
CA GLU A 241 17.75 14.73 16.13
C GLU A 241 19.16 14.14 16.24
N LYS A 242 19.28 12.81 16.12
CA LYS A 242 20.51 12.09 16.42
C LYS A 242 21.33 11.70 15.19
N ARG A 243 20.73 11.63 14.01
CA ARG A 243 21.39 11.17 12.78
C ARG A 243 21.24 12.14 11.62
N LEU A 244 20.02 12.32 11.11
CA LEU A 244 19.80 13.08 9.86
C LEU A 244 20.23 14.55 9.96
N LEU A 245 19.83 15.28 11.01
CA LEU A 245 20.20 16.70 11.13
C LEU A 245 21.71 16.91 11.34
N PRO A 246 22.40 16.16 12.23
CA PRO A 246 23.86 16.24 12.34
C PRO A 246 24.60 15.99 11.02
N ASP A 247 24.16 14.98 10.26
CA ASP A 247 24.89 14.46 9.10
C ASP A 247 24.59 15.21 7.79
N LEU A 248 23.66 16.18 7.80
CA LEU A 248 23.39 17.09 6.67
C LEU A 248 24.59 17.98 6.29
N HIS A 249 25.66 17.99 7.07
CA HIS A 249 26.89 18.75 6.78
C HIS A 249 27.95 17.91 6.06
N GLN A 250 27.76 16.60 5.95
CA GLN A 250 28.72 15.67 5.34
C GLN A 250 28.36 15.47 3.87
N GLN A 251 29.26 15.88 2.95
CA GLN A 251 29.01 15.80 1.51
C GLN A 251 28.79 14.36 1.01
N GLU A 252 29.51 13.39 1.54
CA GLU A 252 29.46 11.98 1.11
C GLU A 252 28.10 11.32 1.36
N THR A 253 27.38 11.73 2.39
CA THR A 253 26.06 11.18 2.78
C THR A 253 24.90 12.11 2.48
N LEU A 254 25.17 13.30 1.92
CA LEU A 254 24.18 14.37 1.81
C LEU A 254 22.96 13.96 0.99
N LEU A 255 23.18 13.37 -0.19
CA LEU A 255 22.09 12.95 -1.08
C LEU A 255 21.20 11.88 -0.42
N THR A 256 21.82 10.87 0.19
CA THR A 256 21.11 9.81 0.93
C THR A 256 20.32 10.37 2.10
N ASN A 257 20.89 11.31 2.86
CA ASN A 257 20.22 11.99 3.97
C ASN A 257 19.03 12.83 3.50
N LEU A 258 19.19 13.57 2.40
CA LEU A 258 18.09 14.34 1.82
C LEU A 258 16.98 13.43 1.28
N GLN A 259 17.33 12.29 0.68
CA GLN A 259 16.35 11.31 0.22
C GLN A 259 15.57 10.70 1.40
N MET A 260 16.25 10.38 2.50
CA MET A 260 15.60 9.97 3.75
C MET A 260 14.65 11.04 4.28
N ILE A 261 15.10 12.29 4.32
CA ILE A 261 14.27 13.42 4.77
C ILE A 261 13.05 13.59 3.87
N TYR A 262 13.22 13.47 2.56
CA TYR A 262 12.14 13.53 1.59
C TYR A 262 11.09 12.44 1.83
N ASN A 263 11.54 11.19 2.02
CA ASN A 263 10.64 10.06 2.32
C ASN A 263 9.89 10.25 3.66
N LEU A 264 10.48 11.00 4.59
CA LEU A 264 9.91 11.33 5.90
C LEU A 264 9.07 12.60 5.90
N LEU A 265 8.97 13.35 4.79
CA LEU A 265 8.16 14.57 4.70
C LEU A 265 6.70 14.40 5.16
N PRO A 266 5.99 13.30 4.81
CA PRO A 266 4.61 13.11 5.24
C PRO A 266 4.43 13.18 6.76
N PHE A 267 5.44 12.80 7.55
CA PHE A 267 5.43 12.89 9.02
C PHE A 267 5.26 14.35 9.51
N PHE A 268 5.79 15.33 8.78
CA PHE A 268 5.72 16.74 9.16
C PHE A 268 4.47 17.45 8.64
N GLN A 269 3.83 16.90 7.61
CA GLN A 269 2.69 17.53 6.95
C GLN A 269 1.35 17.12 7.58
N ILE A 270 1.23 15.85 7.96
CA ILE A 270 -0.02 15.29 8.45
C ILE A 270 -0.20 15.68 9.93
N ALA A 271 -1.27 16.42 10.22
CA ALA A 271 -1.68 16.71 11.60
C ALA A 271 -2.30 15.45 12.21
N SER A 272 -1.89 15.07 13.43
CA SER A 272 -2.54 13.96 14.15
C SER A 272 -4.01 14.28 14.37
N ALA A 273 -4.86 13.28 14.14
CA ALA A 273 -6.31 13.45 14.28
C ALA A 273 -6.74 13.64 15.74
N VAL A 274 -5.93 13.14 16.68
CA VAL A 274 -6.20 13.17 18.12
C VAL A 274 -5.68 14.43 18.77
N SER A 275 -4.44 14.82 18.45
CA SER A 275 -3.79 15.97 19.09
C SER A 275 -4.01 17.27 18.33
N GLY A 276 -4.38 17.21 17.04
CA GLY A 276 -4.40 18.38 16.14
C GLY A 276 -2.99 18.92 15.84
N GLU A 277 -1.95 18.38 16.47
CA GLU A 277 -0.57 18.78 16.29
C GLU A 277 0.03 18.04 15.09
N LYS A 278 0.74 18.77 14.23
CA LYS A 278 1.66 18.16 13.26
C LYS A 278 2.85 17.57 14.01
N GLY A 279 3.48 16.52 13.48
CA GLY A 279 4.62 15.84 14.13
C GLY A 279 5.80 16.74 14.54
N ASN A 280 5.84 17.99 14.06
CA ASN A 280 6.84 19.02 14.39
C ASN A 280 6.52 19.90 15.60
N SER A 281 5.28 19.89 16.13
CA SER A 281 4.76 20.96 17.01
C SER A 281 5.55 21.11 18.32
N LYS A 282 6.15 20.03 18.81
CA LYS A 282 6.80 20.00 20.13
C LYS A 282 8.31 20.30 20.12
N ASN A 283 9.02 20.06 19.01
CA ASN A 283 10.49 19.99 19.06
C ASN A 283 11.23 21.03 18.19
N GLY A 284 10.51 21.91 17.47
CA GLY A 284 11.15 22.90 16.58
C GLY A 284 11.96 22.29 15.42
N LEU A 285 11.78 20.99 15.16
CA LEU A 285 12.53 20.23 14.14
C LEU A 285 12.36 20.79 12.74
N LYS A 286 11.13 21.19 12.39
CA LYS A 286 10.84 21.84 11.10
C LYS A 286 11.70 23.08 10.88
N ARG A 287 11.75 24.00 11.87
CA ARG A 287 12.56 25.23 11.78
C ARG A 287 14.05 24.93 11.65
N ARG A 288 14.56 23.92 12.38
CA ARG A 288 15.97 23.52 12.31
C ARG A 288 16.31 22.89 10.96
N LEU A 289 15.40 22.11 10.39
CA LEU A 289 15.54 21.52 9.06
C LEU A 289 15.52 22.62 7.98
N GLU A 290 14.54 23.52 8.02
CA GLU A 290 14.44 24.66 7.11
C GLU A 290 15.72 25.51 7.11
N SER A 291 16.21 25.89 8.29
CA SER A 291 17.44 26.67 8.43
C SER A 291 18.67 25.95 7.86
N LYS A 292 18.78 24.63 8.06
CA LYS A 292 19.89 23.84 7.50
C LYS A 292 19.81 23.70 5.98
N LEU A 293 18.62 23.47 5.44
CA LEU A 293 18.41 23.35 3.99
C LEU A 293 18.64 24.68 3.27
N GLN A 294 18.21 25.80 3.87
CA GLN A 294 18.50 27.14 3.36
C GLN A 294 20.02 27.39 3.31
N GLY A 295 20.74 27.08 4.39
CA GLY A 295 22.20 27.20 4.40
C GLY A 295 22.90 26.31 3.35
N LEU A 296 22.38 25.11 3.07
CA LEU A 296 22.91 24.25 2.01
C LEU A 296 22.70 24.86 0.61
N LEU A 297 21.52 25.43 0.34
CA LEU A 297 21.22 26.10 -0.93
C LEU A 297 22.08 27.37 -1.13
N GLU A 298 22.27 28.16 -0.07
CA GLU A 298 23.12 29.36 -0.09
C GLU A 298 24.58 29.01 -0.39
N ASN A 299 25.10 27.94 0.22
CA ASN A 299 26.46 27.45 -0.04
C ASN A 299 26.62 26.91 -1.47
N ALA A 300 25.61 26.19 -1.99
CA ALA A 300 25.63 25.71 -3.37
C ALA A 300 25.59 26.87 -4.39
N ALA A 301 24.82 27.91 -4.12
CA ALA A 301 24.76 29.11 -4.96
C ALA A 301 26.09 29.89 -4.94
N ALA A 302 26.74 30.02 -3.78
CA ALA A 302 28.04 30.68 -3.65
C ALA A 302 29.14 29.97 -4.45
N ASN A 303 29.19 28.63 -4.42
CA ASN A 303 30.19 27.84 -5.15
C ASN A 303 29.98 27.90 -6.68
N SER A 304 28.74 27.97 -7.15
CA SER A 304 28.43 28.14 -8.57
C SER A 304 28.86 29.51 -9.10
N SER A 305 28.74 30.57 -8.29
CA SER A 305 29.18 31.93 -8.67
C SER A 305 30.70 32.10 -8.75
N ALA A 306 31.47 31.31 -8.00
CA ALA A 306 32.93 31.35 -7.97
C ALA A 306 33.59 30.58 -9.14
N ALA A 307 32.87 29.61 -9.73
CA ALA A 307 33.33 28.89 -10.93
C ALA A 307 33.24 29.76 -12.18
N THR A 308 32.19 30.57 -12.32
CA THR A 308 31.99 31.47 -13.48
C THR A 308 32.97 32.65 -13.51
N THR A 309 33.66 32.95 -12.40
CA THR A 309 34.66 34.03 -12.34
C THR A 309 36.08 33.58 -12.69
N LYS A 310 36.33 32.29 -12.92
CA LYS A 310 37.67 31.75 -13.24
C LYS A 310 37.88 31.40 -14.71
N GLU A 311 36.85 31.42 -15.55
CA GLU A 311 36.95 31.08 -16.99
C GLU A 311 36.98 32.30 -17.94
N VAL A 312 37.05 33.53 -17.43
CA VAL A 312 37.09 34.74 -18.29
C VAL A 312 38.51 35.29 -18.52
N ASP A 313 39.55 34.77 -17.86
CA ASP A 313 40.95 35.22 -18.04
C ASP A 313 41.84 34.17 -18.72
N ALA A 314 41.35 33.56 -19.80
CA ALA A 314 42.20 32.86 -20.76
C ALA A 314 41.89 33.40 -22.17
N GLU A 315 42.43 34.58 -22.47
CA GLU A 315 42.67 35.02 -23.85
C GLU A 315 43.55 33.95 -24.53
N LEU A 316 42.93 33.11 -25.35
CA LEU A 316 43.61 32.35 -26.38
C LEU A 316 43.17 32.92 -27.73
N ASP A 317 44.07 33.70 -28.31
CA ASP A 317 44.19 33.93 -29.75
C ASP A 317 43.96 32.61 -30.49
N VAL A 318 42.86 32.53 -31.24
CA VAL A 318 42.72 31.57 -32.33
C VAL A 318 42.49 32.37 -33.59
N GLU A 319 43.60 32.58 -34.28
CA GLU A 319 43.69 33.08 -35.65
C GLU A 319 42.82 32.23 -36.60
N ASP A 320 42.31 32.90 -37.62
CA ASP A 320 41.46 32.40 -38.71
C ASP A 320 41.83 30.99 -39.19
N ALA A 321 40.99 30.00 -38.86
CA ALA A 321 40.95 28.72 -39.56
C ALA A 321 39.80 28.77 -40.57
N GLU A 322 40.16 28.76 -41.86
CA GLU A 322 39.24 28.64 -42.99
C GLU A 322 38.30 27.46 -42.77
N VAL A 323 36.99 27.74 -42.69
CA VAL A 323 35.94 26.72 -42.65
C VAL A 323 35.95 26.00 -43.99
N ASP A 324 36.22 24.70 -43.97
CA ASP A 324 36.19 23.84 -45.15
C ASP A 324 34.74 23.71 -45.65
N ASP A 325 34.41 24.48 -46.69
CA ASP A 325 33.09 24.48 -47.33
C ASP A 325 32.63 23.07 -47.76
N ALA A 326 33.55 22.14 -48.01
CA ALA A 326 33.21 20.76 -48.34
C ALA A 326 32.70 19.96 -47.13
N GLN A 327 33.15 20.31 -45.92
CA GLN A 327 32.73 19.67 -44.68
C GLN A 327 31.36 20.19 -44.22
N GLN A 328 31.07 21.46 -44.46
CA GLN A 328 29.75 22.04 -44.20
C GLN A 328 28.69 21.51 -45.19
N ALA A 329 29.03 21.34 -46.47
CA ALA A 329 28.14 20.74 -47.46
C ALA A 329 27.78 19.27 -47.15
N TYR A 330 28.71 18.51 -46.55
CA TYR A 330 28.47 17.13 -46.12
C TYR A 330 27.52 17.06 -44.90
N LEU A 331 27.62 18.02 -43.97
CA LEU A 331 26.71 18.13 -42.83
C LEU A 331 25.30 18.54 -43.25
N ASP A 332 25.17 19.39 -44.27
CA ASP A 332 23.88 19.81 -44.81
C ASP A 332 23.19 18.69 -45.62
N GLU A 333 23.96 17.81 -46.31
CA GLU A 333 23.42 16.61 -46.98
C GLU A 333 22.95 15.51 -46.00
N LEU A 334 23.48 15.48 -44.77
CA LEU A 334 23.07 14.51 -43.73
C LEU A 334 21.78 14.91 -43.00
N GLN A 335 21.29 16.14 -43.15
CA GLN A 335 20.05 16.62 -42.52
C GLN A 335 18.80 16.45 -43.39
N SER A 336 18.91 15.97 -44.64
CA SER A 336 17.78 15.94 -45.58
C SER A 336 17.12 14.59 -45.84
N ASP A 337 17.58 13.48 -45.23
CA ASP A 337 16.92 12.18 -45.38
C ASP A 337 16.76 11.46 -44.03
N ASP A 338 15.50 11.09 -43.77
CA ASP A 338 14.93 10.32 -42.66
C ASP A 338 14.46 11.09 -41.40
N ASP A 339 13.16 11.39 -41.43
CA ASP A 339 12.24 11.54 -40.28
C ASP A 339 12.32 10.32 -39.33
N LEU A 340 13.41 10.20 -38.59
CA LEU A 340 13.48 9.41 -37.38
C LEU A 340 13.39 10.37 -36.20
N GLU A 341 12.22 10.41 -35.56
CA GLU A 341 12.06 10.84 -34.17
C GLU A 341 12.95 9.94 -33.29
N PHE A 342 14.23 10.26 -33.23
CA PHE A 342 15.01 9.99 -32.05
C PHE A 342 14.47 10.96 -31.01
N GLU A 343 13.68 10.44 -30.08
CA GLU A 343 13.60 11.06 -28.75
C GLU A 343 15.05 11.34 -28.36
N ASP A 344 15.38 12.62 -28.22
CA ASP A 344 16.59 13.04 -27.53
C ASP A 344 16.52 12.41 -26.13
N GLU A 345 17.03 11.19 -26.00
CA GLU A 345 17.66 10.73 -24.77
C GLU A 345 18.83 11.68 -24.57
N GLU A 346 18.50 12.85 -24.03
CA GLU A 346 19.39 13.67 -23.24
C GLU A 346 20.08 12.71 -22.27
N LEU A 347 21.26 12.27 -22.67
CA LEU A 347 22.34 11.81 -21.79
C LEU A 347 22.75 13.02 -20.94
N LEU A 348 21.81 13.53 -20.13
CA LEU A 348 22.12 14.33 -18.97
C LEU A 348 22.81 13.36 -18.02
N GLU A 349 24.14 13.39 -18.04
CA GLU A 349 24.92 13.18 -16.82
C GLU A 349 24.24 14.03 -15.74
N THR A 350 23.37 13.42 -14.94
CA THR A 350 22.64 14.14 -13.91
C THR A 350 23.67 14.56 -12.87
N ASP A 351 24.18 15.78 -13.00
CA ASP A 351 25.05 16.42 -12.03
C ASP A 351 24.43 16.24 -10.64
N GLU A 352 25.13 15.54 -9.75
CA GLU A 352 24.71 15.31 -8.37
C GLU A 352 24.36 16.65 -7.71
N GLY A 353 25.01 17.75 -8.10
CA GLY A 353 24.70 19.11 -7.69
C GLY A 353 23.28 19.57 -8.07
N TYR A 354 22.81 19.24 -9.28
CA TYR A 354 21.46 19.54 -9.73
C TYR A 354 20.41 18.73 -8.96
N GLN A 355 20.65 17.43 -8.75
CA GLN A 355 19.76 16.57 -7.97
C GLN A 355 19.63 17.05 -6.51
N LEU A 356 20.76 17.42 -5.88
CA LEU A 356 20.81 17.96 -4.52
C LEU A 356 20.00 19.25 -4.40
N LYS A 357 20.22 20.21 -5.33
CA LYS A 357 19.50 21.48 -5.34
C LYS A 357 18.00 21.28 -5.51
N LYS A 358 17.60 20.45 -6.48
CA LYS A 358 16.19 20.10 -6.73
C LYS A 358 15.55 19.47 -5.49
N LEU A 359 16.22 18.52 -4.85
CA LEU A 359 15.69 17.82 -3.69
C LEU A 359 15.56 18.75 -2.47
N CYS A 360 16.56 19.58 -2.18
CA CYS A 360 16.49 20.62 -1.14
C CYS A 360 15.33 21.59 -1.38
N GLN A 361 15.16 22.03 -2.63
CA GLN A 361 14.11 22.96 -3.02
C GLN A 361 12.72 22.32 -2.88
N THR A 362 12.54 21.08 -3.36
CA THR A 362 11.30 20.32 -3.20
C THR A 362 10.97 20.11 -1.72
N ILE A 363 11.95 19.75 -0.88
CA ILE A 363 11.73 19.59 0.57
C ILE A 363 11.27 20.90 1.19
N LEU A 364 11.91 22.03 0.86
CA LEU A 364 11.53 23.35 1.38
C LEU A 364 10.15 23.81 0.93
N GLU A 365 9.82 23.66 -0.36
CA GLU A 365 8.48 23.94 -0.91
C GLU A 365 7.42 23.12 -0.18
N THR A 366 7.66 21.82 -0.02
CA THR A 366 6.76 20.88 0.66
C THR A 366 6.55 21.21 2.14
N LEU A 367 7.56 21.80 2.80
CA LEU A 367 7.45 22.30 4.18
C LEU A 367 6.71 23.66 4.24
N ASN A 368 6.82 24.49 3.21
CA ASN A 368 6.27 25.85 3.13
C ASN A 368 4.83 25.94 2.61
N ASP A 369 4.30 24.91 1.93
CA ASP A 369 2.93 24.81 1.37
C ASP A 369 1.78 24.84 2.42
N ASN A 370 2.01 25.40 3.61
CA ASN A 370 1.04 25.57 4.67
C ASN A 370 0.76 27.04 5.03
N LYS A 371 1.14 28.01 4.19
CA LYS A 371 0.71 29.42 4.38
C LYS A 371 -0.68 29.64 3.78
N GLU A 372 -1.67 29.63 4.68
CA GLU A 372 -2.92 30.41 4.68
C GLU A 372 -3.48 30.85 3.32
N LYS A 373 -4.52 30.15 2.85
CA LYS A 373 -5.63 30.80 2.14
C LYS A 373 -6.80 30.92 3.12
N SER A 374 -6.80 31.98 3.92
CA SER A 374 -7.94 32.42 4.71
C SER A 374 -8.41 33.74 4.12
N SER A 375 -9.34 33.69 3.16
CA SER A 375 -10.07 34.86 2.70
C SER A 375 -11.30 35.06 3.57
N ASP A 376 -11.38 36.21 4.24
CA ASP A 376 -12.59 36.72 4.87
C ASP A 376 -13.66 36.94 3.80
N ILE A 377 -14.64 36.03 3.70
CA ILE A 377 -15.85 36.20 2.88
C ILE A 377 -17.03 36.42 3.84
N GLN A 378 -17.69 37.58 3.73
CA GLN A 378 -18.91 37.87 4.49
C GLN A 378 -20.13 37.24 3.81
N PRO A 379 -21.12 36.74 4.57
CA PRO A 379 -22.25 36.03 4.03
C PRO A 379 -23.18 36.94 3.20
N HIS A 380 -23.31 36.66 1.92
CA HIS A 380 -24.48 37.05 1.15
C HIS A 380 -25.58 36.00 1.31
N LYS A 381 -26.79 36.44 1.62
CA LYS A 381 -27.93 35.58 1.91
C LYS A 381 -28.51 35.06 0.59
N ILE A 382 -27.91 34.00 0.05
CA ILE A 382 -28.36 33.37 -1.21
C ILE A 382 -29.56 32.46 -0.91
N ASP A 383 -30.63 32.63 -1.68
CA ASP A 383 -31.81 31.78 -1.66
C ASP A 383 -31.57 30.55 -2.55
N LEU A 384 -31.27 29.41 -1.92
CA LEU A 384 -30.95 28.14 -2.60
C LEU A 384 -32.08 27.62 -3.51
N THR A 385 -33.30 28.16 -3.41
CA THR A 385 -34.44 27.74 -4.25
C THR A 385 -34.45 28.36 -5.66
N LYS A 386 -33.50 29.27 -5.96
CA LYS A 386 -33.45 30.03 -7.22
C LYS A 386 -32.13 29.89 -8.01
N VAL A 387 -31.24 28.98 -7.61
CA VAL A 387 -29.92 28.84 -8.25
C VAL A 387 -30.07 28.07 -9.57
N GLU A 388 -30.02 28.78 -10.70
CA GLU A 388 -29.78 28.17 -12.02
C GLU A 388 -28.27 27.89 -12.13
N VAL A 389 -27.91 26.62 -12.34
CA VAL A 389 -26.54 26.05 -12.28
C VAL A 389 -25.58 26.63 -13.35
N SER A 390 -26.02 27.56 -14.20
CA SER A 390 -25.27 28.12 -15.32
C SER A 390 -24.48 29.41 -15.04
N ALA A 391 -24.44 29.93 -13.81
CA ALA A 391 -23.65 31.12 -13.44
C ALA A 391 -22.61 30.78 -12.35
N LEU A 392 -21.44 30.29 -12.77
CA LEU A 392 -20.37 29.75 -11.92
C LEU A 392 -19.25 30.77 -11.61
N ASP A 393 -19.60 31.93 -11.05
CA ASP A 393 -18.65 32.82 -10.34
C ASP A 393 -18.85 32.77 -8.81
N GLU A 394 -19.88 32.06 -8.32
CA GLU A 394 -20.33 32.04 -6.90
C GLU A 394 -20.18 30.66 -6.21
N THR A 395 -19.36 29.75 -6.74
CA THR A 395 -19.30 28.35 -6.27
C THR A 395 -18.85 28.20 -4.82
N GLU A 396 -17.92 29.06 -4.35
CA GLU A 396 -17.50 29.10 -2.95
C GLU A 396 -18.64 29.58 -2.03
N ASP A 397 -19.42 30.58 -2.45
CA ASP A 397 -20.58 31.08 -1.71
C ASP A 397 -21.69 30.04 -1.60
N VAL A 398 -21.87 29.23 -2.65
CA VAL A 398 -22.82 28.11 -2.64
C VAL A 398 -22.38 27.03 -1.64
N VAL A 399 -21.09 26.67 -1.62
CA VAL A 399 -20.54 25.69 -0.65
C VAL A 399 -20.65 26.21 0.78
N TYR A 400 -20.31 27.48 1.00
CA TYR A 400 -20.46 28.12 2.31
C TYR A 400 -21.92 28.13 2.76
N THR A 401 -22.85 28.43 1.86
CA THR A 401 -24.29 28.42 2.15
C THR A 401 -24.79 27.01 2.48
N ILE A 402 -24.33 25.98 1.74
CA ILE A 402 -24.59 24.58 2.06
C ILE A 402 -24.07 24.25 3.45
N GLN A 403 -22.82 24.61 3.75
CA GLN A 403 -22.21 24.34 5.05
C GLN A 403 -23.00 24.99 6.18
N SER A 404 -23.30 26.28 6.07
CA SER A 404 -24.09 27.03 7.05
C SER A 404 -25.47 26.39 7.27
N THR A 405 -26.13 25.94 6.20
CA THR A 405 -27.42 25.24 6.28
C THR A 405 -27.27 23.89 7.00
N LEU A 406 -26.28 23.09 6.65
CA LEU A 406 -26.00 21.81 7.31
C LEU A 406 -25.64 21.98 8.80
N GLU A 407 -25.08 23.12 9.19
CA GLU A 407 -24.70 23.38 10.58
C GLU A 407 -25.83 23.93 11.45
N SER A 408 -26.71 24.75 10.88
CA SER A 408 -27.70 25.55 11.63
C SER A 408 -29.15 25.09 11.48
N GLU A 409 -29.51 24.43 10.39
CA GLU A 409 -30.88 24.10 10.06
C GLU A 409 -31.36 22.82 10.77
N THR A 410 -32.65 22.80 11.14
CA THR A 410 -33.25 21.69 11.89
C THR A 410 -34.41 21.02 11.16
N THR A 411 -34.88 21.62 10.07
CA THR A 411 -35.93 21.07 9.23
C THR A 411 -35.38 20.17 8.11
N LEU A 412 -36.15 19.15 7.72
CA LEU A 412 -35.69 18.10 6.82
C LEU A 412 -35.50 18.58 5.36
N GLN A 413 -36.42 19.40 4.84
CA GLN A 413 -36.43 19.79 3.43
C GLN A 413 -35.21 20.64 3.01
N PRO A 414 -34.80 21.67 3.76
CA PRO A 414 -33.59 22.41 3.42
C PRO A 414 -32.33 21.54 3.48
N LEU A 415 -32.24 20.63 4.46
CA LEU A 415 -31.10 19.70 4.59
C LEU A 415 -31.02 18.76 3.37
N LEU A 416 -32.14 18.20 2.94
CA LEU A 416 -32.20 17.36 1.73
C LEU A 416 -31.76 18.13 0.49
N LEU A 417 -32.28 19.35 0.31
CA LEU A 417 -31.91 20.21 -0.82
C LEU A 417 -30.43 20.55 -0.82
N SER A 418 -29.84 20.88 0.34
CA SER A 418 -28.40 21.18 0.45
C SER A 418 -27.53 19.98 0.07
N VAL A 419 -27.89 18.76 0.47
CA VAL A 419 -27.14 17.55 0.10
C VAL A 419 -27.33 17.22 -1.39
N GLU A 420 -28.51 17.46 -1.96
CA GLU A 420 -28.77 17.27 -3.39
C GLU A 420 -27.93 18.22 -4.25
N ILE A 421 -27.91 19.51 -3.91
CA ILE A 421 -27.09 20.51 -4.60
C ILE A 421 -25.61 20.12 -4.50
N LEU A 422 -25.16 19.67 -3.32
CA LEU A 422 -23.79 19.21 -3.14
C LEU A 422 -23.45 18.00 -4.02
N ASN A 423 -24.36 17.03 -4.17
CA ASN A 423 -24.16 15.91 -5.10
C ASN A 423 -24.06 16.37 -6.55
N GLN A 424 -24.89 17.33 -6.97
CA GLN A 424 -24.80 17.88 -8.32
C GLN A 424 -23.47 18.59 -8.56
N LEU A 425 -22.98 19.37 -7.58
CA LEU A 425 -21.66 20.00 -7.66
C LEU A 425 -20.51 18.98 -7.75
N LEU A 426 -20.64 17.83 -7.10
CA LEU A 426 -19.65 16.75 -7.24
C LEU A 426 -19.65 16.13 -8.64
N LEU A 427 -20.80 16.05 -9.30
CA LEU A 427 -20.93 15.53 -10.66
C LEU A 427 -20.40 16.48 -11.73
N THR A 428 -20.46 17.80 -11.50
CA THR A 428 -19.90 18.79 -12.44
C THR A 428 -18.37 18.83 -12.44
N GLY A 429 -17.73 18.10 -11.52
CA GLY A 429 -16.29 17.88 -11.55
C GLY A 429 -15.45 19.00 -10.92
N TYR A 430 -16.07 19.94 -10.21
CA TYR A 430 -15.35 21.07 -9.59
C TYR A 430 -14.32 20.60 -8.54
N THR A 431 -13.03 20.92 -8.75
CA THR A 431 -11.89 20.41 -7.97
C THR A 431 -11.27 21.39 -6.99
N GLU A 432 -11.62 22.68 -7.06
CA GLU A 432 -10.93 23.74 -6.28
C GLU A 432 -11.47 23.91 -4.85
N ILE A 433 -12.61 23.29 -4.53
CA ILE A 433 -13.24 23.36 -3.21
C ILE A 433 -12.54 22.42 -2.22
N ASP A 434 -12.21 22.92 -1.03
CA ASP A 434 -11.88 22.06 0.12
C ASP A 434 -13.17 21.43 0.68
N TYR A 435 -13.35 20.14 0.45
CA TYR A 435 -14.52 19.39 0.92
C TYR A 435 -14.41 18.95 2.39
N SER A 436 -13.29 19.21 3.06
CA SER A 436 -13.07 18.79 4.44
C SER A 436 -14.07 19.45 5.42
N PRO A 437 -14.27 20.79 5.41
CA PRO A 437 -15.27 21.46 6.27
C PRO A 437 -16.70 21.00 5.97
N VAL A 438 -17.01 20.77 4.69
CA VAL A 438 -18.33 20.27 4.24
C VAL A 438 -18.58 18.88 4.83
N CYS A 439 -17.61 17.97 4.73
CA CYS A 439 -17.69 16.65 5.33
C CYS A 439 -17.86 16.71 6.85
N GLN A 440 -17.16 17.61 7.54
CA GLN A 440 -17.32 17.79 8.98
C GLN A 440 -18.73 18.22 9.37
N SER A 441 -19.42 18.96 8.51
CA SER A 441 -20.82 19.36 8.68
C SER A 441 -21.78 18.20 8.40
N LEU A 442 -21.54 17.46 7.31
CA LEU A 442 -22.32 16.26 6.94
C LEU A 442 -22.29 15.18 8.03
N VAL A 443 -21.17 15.01 8.72
CA VAL A 443 -21.01 14.03 9.82
C VAL A 443 -22.14 14.13 10.87
N ARG A 444 -22.63 15.35 11.16
CA ARG A 444 -23.69 15.55 12.17
C ARG A 444 -25.01 14.87 11.79
N HIS A 445 -25.22 14.66 10.49
CA HIS A 445 -26.41 14.07 9.89
C HIS A 445 -26.26 12.59 9.59
N MET A 446 -25.12 11.97 9.90
CA MET A 446 -24.96 10.50 9.80
C MET A 446 -25.72 9.76 10.92
N LYS A 447 -26.09 10.44 12.02
CA LYS A 447 -26.86 9.87 13.13
C LYS A 447 -28.35 10.10 12.93
N GLN A 448 -29.17 9.19 13.45
CA GLN A 448 -30.62 9.37 13.48
C GLN A 448 -31.02 10.63 14.27
N ASN A 449 -31.77 11.51 13.62
CA ASN A 449 -32.34 12.70 14.26
C ASN A 449 -33.74 12.36 14.79
N LYS A 450 -33.91 12.42 16.12
CA LYS A 450 -35.20 12.14 16.77
C LYS A 450 -36.32 13.09 16.34
N ALA A 451 -35.98 14.29 15.85
CA ALA A 451 -36.96 15.23 15.33
C ALA A 451 -37.65 14.73 14.04
N PHE A 452 -37.04 13.78 13.33
CA PHE A 452 -37.59 13.19 12.10
C PHE A 452 -38.23 11.83 12.34
N LEU A 453 -38.43 11.42 13.60
CA LEU A 453 -39.11 10.19 13.96
C LEU A 453 -40.55 10.47 14.35
N GLN A 454 -41.47 9.81 13.66
CA GLN A 454 -42.88 9.83 14.02
C GLN A 454 -43.29 8.46 14.56
N THR A 455 -43.78 8.40 15.79
CA THR A 455 -44.31 7.16 16.36
C THR A 455 -45.83 7.19 16.31
N ILE A 456 -46.40 6.31 15.48
CA ILE A 456 -47.83 6.08 15.40
C ILE A 456 -48.18 4.90 16.32
N LYS A 457 -49.04 5.13 17.29
CA LYS A 457 -49.53 4.09 18.21
C LYS A 457 -51.01 3.83 17.96
N VAL A 458 -51.35 2.60 17.56
CA VAL A 458 -52.73 2.14 17.35
C VAL A 458 -52.98 0.92 18.23
N GLY A 459 -53.62 1.14 19.38
CA GLY A 459 -53.82 0.08 20.39
C GLY A 459 -52.48 -0.42 20.96
N ASN A 460 -52.22 -1.72 20.81
CA ASN A 460 -50.96 -2.37 21.21
C ASN A 460 -49.87 -2.33 20.12
N LEU A 461 -50.21 -1.89 18.90
CA LEU A 461 -49.25 -1.76 17.81
C LEU A 461 -48.59 -0.38 17.87
N THR A 462 -47.27 -0.38 17.86
CA THR A 462 -46.45 0.84 17.79
C THR A 462 -45.61 0.75 16.52
N GLN A 463 -45.82 1.69 15.59
CA GLN A 463 -45.02 1.81 14.37
C GLN A 463 -44.23 3.11 14.44
N THR A 464 -42.93 3.02 14.19
CA THR A 464 -42.06 4.20 14.08
C THR A 464 -41.74 4.42 12.60
N ILE A 465 -42.03 5.62 12.11
CA ILE A 465 -41.68 6.10 10.77
C ILE A 465 -40.46 7.01 10.91
N ASP A 466 -39.44 6.76 10.10
CA ASP A 466 -38.20 7.54 10.06
C ASP A 466 -38.14 8.34 8.75
N ASP A 467 -38.66 9.57 8.79
CA ASP A 467 -38.62 10.48 7.64
C ASP A 467 -37.19 10.95 7.34
N GLY A 468 -36.28 10.78 8.30
CA GLY A 468 -34.87 11.17 8.19
C GLY A 468 -33.98 10.11 7.53
N SER A 469 -34.48 8.91 7.22
CA SER A 469 -33.66 7.84 6.61
C SER A 469 -33.12 8.27 5.24
N THR A 470 -33.94 8.91 4.41
CA THR A 470 -33.55 9.44 3.09
C THR A 470 -32.38 10.41 3.20
N LEU A 471 -32.43 11.36 4.15
CA LEU A 471 -31.33 12.30 4.38
C LEU A 471 -30.05 11.56 4.76
N ARG A 472 -30.12 10.60 5.68
CA ARG A 472 -28.95 9.82 6.10
C ARG A 472 -28.36 9.03 4.94
N THR A 473 -29.19 8.40 4.11
CA THR A 473 -28.75 7.67 2.92
C THR A 473 -28.04 8.59 1.93
N MET A 474 -28.61 9.77 1.65
CA MET A 474 -27.97 10.78 0.80
C MET A 474 -26.63 11.22 1.38
N VAL A 475 -26.57 11.55 2.67
CA VAL A 475 -25.33 11.95 3.36
C VAL A 475 -24.25 10.88 3.23
N HIS A 476 -24.55 9.61 3.48
CA HIS A 476 -23.56 8.52 3.35
C HIS A 476 -23.12 8.34 1.90
N SER A 477 -24.05 8.44 0.94
CA SER A 477 -23.72 8.36 -0.49
C SER A 477 -22.81 9.52 -0.94
N THR A 478 -23.13 10.75 -0.51
CA THR A 478 -22.34 11.96 -0.79
C THR A 478 -20.94 11.84 -0.18
N ILE A 479 -20.83 11.45 1.09
CA ILE A 479 -19.54 11.21 1.73
C ILE A 479 -18.74 10.16 0.96
N LEU A 480 -19.36 9.05 0.57
CA LEU A 480 -18.70 8.00 -0.20
C LEU A 480 -18.18 8.50 -1.55
N GLN A 481 -18.96 9.34 -2.24
CA GLN A 481 -18.53 9.99 -3.48
C GLN A 481 -17.36 10.94 -3.25
N ILE A 482 -17.41 11.78 -2.20
CA ILE A 482 -16.33 12.71 -1.86
C ILE A 482 -15.03 11.95 -1.59
N ILE A 483 -15.03 10.96 -0.68
CA ILE A 483 -13.81 10.22 -0.33
C ILE A 483 -13.22 9.42 -1.51
N THR A 484 -14.03 9.12 -2.53
CA THR A 484 -13.59 8.39 -3.73
C THR A 484 -13.02 9.34 -4.78
N THR A 485 -13.50 10.58 -4.85
CA THR A 485 -13.19 11.52 -5.95
C THR A 485 -12.37 12.73 -5.55
N ARG A 486 -12.20 12.98 -4.25
CA ARG A 486 -11.55 14.17 -3.68
C ARG A 486 -10.59 13.77 -2.56
N LYS A 487 -9.59 14.62 -2.32
CA LYS A 487 -8.70 14.49 -1.17
C LYS A 487 -9.32 15.21 0.02
N LEU A 488 -9.43 14.51 1.14
CA LEU A 488 -9.82 15.09 2.43
C LEU A 488 -8.60 15.19 3.34
N ASP A 489 -8.63 16.15 4.25
CA ASP A 489 -7.65 16.18 5.32
C ASP A 489 -7.79 14.96 6.25
N TYR A 490 -6.66 14.50 6.76
CA TYR A 490 -6.57 13.29 7.57
C TYR A 490 -7.42 13.33 8.86
N PRO A 491 -7.50 14.46 9.61
CA PRO A 491 -8.43 14.58 10.74
C PRO A 491 -9.90 14.33 10.37
N THR A 492 -10.38 14.87 9.25
CA THR A 492 -11.75 14.63 8.81
C THR A 492 -11.97 13.17 8.43
N CYS A 493 -11.00 12.52 7.76
CA CYS A 493 -11.05 11.08 7.49
C CYS A 493 -11.20 10.24 8.78
N CYS A 494 -10.44 10.55 9.83
CA CYS A 494 -10.52 9.82 11.11
C CYS A 494 -11.87 10.02 11.83
N LYS A 495 -12.43 11.23 11.73
CA LYS A 495 -13.77 11.55 12.26
C LYS A 495 -14.86 10.80 11.49
N LEU A 496 -14.82 10.82 10.16
CA LEU A 496 -15.74 10.06 9.30
C LEU A 496 -15.68 8.57 9.60
N LEU A 497 -14.46 8.01 9.72
CA LEU A 497 -14.25 6.61 10.06
C LEU A 497 -14.90 6.24 11.41
N THR A 498 -14.73 7.09 12.41
CA THR A 498 -15.35 6.90 13.74
C THR A 498 -16.87 6.86 13.67
N GLU A 499 -17.47 7.81 12.97
CA GLU A 499 -18.93 7.94 12.89
C GLU A 499 -19.55 6.88 11.99
N ALA A 500 -18.89 6.49 10.91
CA ALA A 500 -19.30 5.35 10.08
C ALA A 500 -19.32 4.05 10.89
N VAL A 501 -18.31 3.78 11.71
CA VAL A 501 -18.28 2.58 12.59
C VAL A 501 -19.34 2.65 13.70
N SER A 502 -19.50 3.82 14.32
CA SER A 502 -20.30 3.97 15.55
C SER A 502 -21.78 4.17 15.29
N ARG A 503 -22.14 4.77 14.15
CA ARG A 503 -23.50 5.20 13.80
C ARG A 503 -23.99 4.49 12.55
N GLY A 504 -23.26 4.64 11.45
CA GLY A 504 -23.68 4.16 10.13
C GLY A 504 -23.80 2.63 10.06
N ALA A 505 -22.76 1.90 10.50
CA ALA A 505 -22.77 0.44 10.58
C ALA A 505 -23.70 -0.14 11.67
N ARG A 506 -24.41 0.73 12.41
CA ARG A 506 -25.44 0.37 13.40
C ARG A 506 -26.84 0.87 12.99
N ASP A 507 -26.99 1.43 11.79
CA ASP A 507 -28.28 1.97 11.37
C ASP A 507 -29.33 0.85 11.25
N VAL A 508 -30.60 1.23 11.27
CA VAL A 508 -31.71 0.30 11.07
C VAL A 508 -31.89 0.01 9.57
N ASP A 509 -31.53 0.97 8.71
CA ASP A 509 -31.59 0.82 7.25
C ASP A 509 -30.36 0.05 6.72
N PRO A 510 -30.56 -1.14 6.09
CA PRO A 510 -29.46 -1.93 5.54
C PRO A 510 -28.64 -1.19 4.47
N THR A 511 -29.26 -0.27 3.74
CA THR A 511 -28.58 0.55 2.71
C THR A 511 -27.52 1.44 3.35
N ILE A 512 -27.87 2.06 4.48
CA ILE A 512 -26.94 2.91 5.25
C ILE A 512 -25.81 2.07 5.83
N GLU A 513 -26.10 0.87 6.34
CA GLU A 513 -25.07 -0.04 6.85
C GLU A 513 -24.06 -0.43 5.76
N GLN A 514 -24.53 -0.78 4.56
CA GLN A 514 -23.67 -1.10 3.42
C GLN A 514 -22.83 0.09 2.96
N LEU A 515 -23.44 1.27 2.83
CA LEU A 515 -22.70 2.49 2.49
C LEU A 515 -21.64 2.80 3.54
N SER A 516 -21.95 2.60 4.81
CA SER A 516 -21.03 2.80 5.93
C SER A 516 -19.84 1.84 5.89
N LEU A 517 -20.07 0.56 5.58
CA LEU A 517 -18.99 -0.41 5.38
C LEU A 517 -18.06 0.00 4.24
N ARG A 518 -18.61 0.48 3.12
CA ARG A 518 -17.82 0.99 1.99
C ARG A 518 -17.00 2.23 2.38
N ILE A 519 -17.56 3.14 3.17
CA ILE A 519 -16.83 4.29 3.72
C ILE A 519 -15.68 3.82 4.60
N ILE A 520 -15.94 2.90 5.54
CA ILE A 520 -14.93 2.32 6.44
C ILE A 520 -13.80 1.68 5.63
N GLN A 521 -14.15 0.85 4.64
CA GLN A 521 -13.20 0.16 3.78
C GLN A 521 -12.32 1.14 3.00
N ASN A 522 -12.91 2.13 2.33
CA ASN A 522 -12.16 3.13 1.56
C ASN A 522 -11.22 3.95 2.45
N LEU A 523 -11.69 4.39 3.62
CA LEU A 523 -10.88 5.19 4.54
C LEU A 523 -9.73 4.38 5.14
N LEU A 524 -9.98 3.13 5.55
CA LEU A 524 -8.91 2.25 6.05
C LEU A 524 -7.91 1.91 4.93
N GLN A 525 -8.38 1.59 3.74
CA GLN A 525 -7.50 1.28 2.61
C GLN A 525 -6.55 2.45 2.29
N SER A 526 -7.05 3.69 2.37
CA SER A 526 -6.27 4.88 2.04
C SER A 526 -5.40 5.39 3.20
N HIS A 527 -5.83 5.25 4.45
CA HIS A 527 -5.21 5.93 5.59
C HIS A 527 -4.71 5.03 6.70
N TYR A 528 -4.89 3.70 6.64
CA TYR A 528 -4.50 2.81 7.73
C TYR A 528 -3.03 2.96 8.15
N ASN A 529 -2.10 3.04 7.18
CA ASN A 529 -0.67 3.22 7.49
C ASN A 529 -0.41 4.53 8.23
N THR A 530 -1.04 5.63 7.80
CA THR A 530 -0.96 6.93 8.49
C THR A 530 -1.52 6.86 9.90
N ILE A 531 -2.66 6.20 10.07
CA ILE A 531 -3.28 5.95 11.39
C ILE A 531 -2.32 5.19 12.29
N ARG A 532 -1.70 4.12 11.81
CA ARG A 532 -0.74 3.33 12.60
C ARG A 532 0.47 4.17 13.02
N ALA A 533 0.95 5.04 12.14
CA ALA A 533 2.12 5.86 12.40
C ALA A 533 1.87 6.94 13.45
N LEU A 534 0.77 7.69 13.30
CA LEU A 534 0.52 8.92 14.05
C LEU A 534 -0.46 8.75 15.21
N ASP A 535 -1.47 7.88 15.05
CA ASP A 535 -2.61 7.77 15.97
C ASP A 535 -2.92 6.31 16.33
N SER A 536 -1.89 5.45 16.43
CA SER A 536 -2.04 4.03 16.79
C SER A 536 -2.77 3.84 18.12
N SER A 537 -2.46 4.64 19.13
CA SER A 537 -3.17 4.59 20.43
C SER A 537 -4.66 4.87 20.29
N TRP A 538 -5.06 5.84 19.48
CA TRP A 538 -6.48 6.11 19.20
C TRP A 538 -7.12 4.98 18.42
N TYR A 539 -6.43 4.42 17.43
CA TYR A 539 -6.94 3.26 16.69
C TYR A 539 -7.22 2.09 17.63
N ASP A 540 -6.24 1.73 18.45
CA ASP A 540 -6.28 0.56 19.33
C ASP A 540 -7.23 0.77 20.54
N GLN A 541 -7.28 1.98 21.11
CA GLN A 541 -8.05 2.25 22.33
C GLN A 541 -9.43 2.86 22.07
N THR A 542 -9.68 3.40 20.87
CA THR A 542 -10.96 4.07 20.55
C THR A 542 -11.68 3.39 19.38
N LEU A 543 -11.04 3.27 18.21
CA LEU A 543 -11.75 2.79 17.02
C LEU A 543 -12.03 1.28 17.08
N LEU A 544 -11.04 0.47 17.44
CA LEU A 544 -11.22 -0.99 17.55
C LEU A 544 -12.27 -1.39 18.59
N PRO A 545 -12.28 -0.84 19.83
CA PRO A 545 -13.34 -1.14 20.79
C PRO A 545 -14.74 -0.74 20.28
N LYS A 546 -14.86 0.36 19.54
CA LYS A 546 -16.13 0.78 18.91
C LYS A 546 -16.59 -0.20 17.84
N ALA A 547 -15.66 -0.68 17.00
CA ALA A 547 -15.95 -1.69 15.98
C ALA A 547 -16.39 -3.01 16.62
N ALA A 548 -15.71 -3.47 17.67
CA ALA A 548 -16.07 -4.66 18.42
C ALA A 548 -17.46 -4.53 19.08
N GLU A 549 -17.76 -3.38 19.68
CA GLU A 549 -19.09 -3.09 20.23
C GLU A 549 -20.17 -3.08 19.13
N THR A 550 -19.85 -2.58 17.93
CA THR A 550 -20.75 -2.58 16.76
C THR A 550 -21.05 -4.01 16.31
N ALA A 551 -20.01 -4.82 16.11
CA ALA A 551 -20.13 -6.23 15.76
C ALA A 551 -20.96 -7.00 16.81
N GLY A 552 -20.73 -6.75 18.11
CA GLY A 552 -21.51 -7.37 19.19
C GLY A 552 -23.00 -7.00 19.15
N LYS A 553 -23.34 -5.76 18.78
CA LYS A 553 -24.74 -5.33 18.61
C LYS A 553 -25.40 -5.95 17.37
N LEU A 554 -24.69 -5.99 16.24
CA LEU A 554 -25.17 -6.66 15.03
C LEU A 554 -25.40 -8.15 15.27
N HIS A 555 -24.52 -8.82 16.01
CA HIS A 555 -24.67 -10.22 16.39
C HIS A 555 -25.94 -10.46 17.23
N LYS A 556 -26.21 -9.60 18.23
CA LYS A 556 -27.45 -9.67 19.02
C LYS A 556 -28.70 -9.42 18.17
N ARG A 557 -28.64 -8.48 17.21
CA ARG A 557 -29.73 -8.23 16.26
C ARG A 557 -30.00 -9.48 15.41
N LEU A 558 -28.95 -10.08 14.85
CA LEU A 558 -29.06 -11.31 14.07
C LEU A 558 -29.70 -12.45 14.88
N GLN A 559 -29.24 -12.69 16.11
CA GLN A 559 -29.83 -13.70 17.00
C GLN A 559 -31.32 -13.45 17.26
N THR A 560 -31.71 -12.19 17.49
CA THR A 560 -33.10 -11.80 17.72
C THR A 560 -33.96 -12.02 16.48
N THR A 561 -33.44 -11.69 15.29
CA THR A 561 -34.13 -11.93 14.02
C THR A 561 -34.31 -13.43 13.75
N ILE A 562 -33.29 -14.25 14.03
CA ILE A 562 -33.36 -15.72 13.90
C ILE A 562 -34.44 -16.31 14.82
N GLN A 563 -34.60 -15.77 16.03
CA GLN A 563 -35.61 -16.23 16.99
C GLN A 563 -37.03 -15.79 16.64
N ASN A 564 -37.20 -14.65 15.95
CA ASN A 564 -38.50 -13.99 15.77
C ASN A 564 -39.05 -14.04 14.33
N SER A 565 -38.26 -14.40 13.32
CA SER A 565 -38.72 -14.41 11.92
C SER A 565 -38.41 -15.71 11.16
N GLU A 566 -39.36 -16.14 10.33
CA GLU A 566 -39.15 -17.17 9.28
C GLU A 566 -38.53 -16.57 7.99
N GLN A 567 -38.27 -15.25 7.97
CA GLN A 567 -37.76 -14.55 6.79
C GLN A 567 -36.22 -14.65 6.72
N LEU A 568 -35.73 -15.34 5.68
CA LEU A 568 -34.30 -15.59 5.43
C LEU A 568 -33.50 -14.35 4.99
N GLU A 569 -34.14 -13.39 4.31
CA GLU A 569 -33.43 -12.27 3.65
C GLU A 569 -32.83 -11.25 4.64
N PRO A 570 -33.55 -10.75 5.67
CA PRO A 570 -32.97 -9.82 6.65
C PRO A 570 -31.87 -10.46 7.51
N GLN A 571 -31.95 -11.79 7.70
CA GLN A 571 -30.94 -12.57 8.40
C GLN A 571 -29.64 -12.64 7.59
N ALA A 572 -29.75 -12.95 6.29
CA ALA A 572 -28.61 -13.01 5.38
C ALA A 572 -27.88 -11.66 5.29
N GLN A 573 -28.61 -10.54 5.15
CA GLN A 573 -28.00 -9.21 5.07
C GLN A 573 -27.24 -8.82 6.34
N THR A 574 -27.84 -9.00 7.53
CA THR A 574 -27.16 -8.68 8.80
C THR A 574 -25.93 -9.58 9.03
N ALA A 575 -26.01 -10.86 8.63
CA ALA A 575 -24.89 -11.79 8.71
C ALA A 575 -23.73 -11.37 7.81
N THR A 576 -24.00 -10.96 6.57
CA THR A 576 -22.98 -10.44 5.64
C THR A 576 -22.28 -9.20 6.20
N ILE A 577 -23.04 -8.23 6.70
CA ILE A 577 -22.48 -6.99 7.29
C ILE A 577 -21.59 -7.29 8.50
N LEU A 578 -22.03 -8.20 9.38
CA LEU A 578 -21.25 -8.64 10.54
C LEU A 578 -19.95 -9.32 10.10
N GLN A 579 -20.00 -10.21 9.11
CA GLN A 579 -18.85 -10.91 8.58
C GLN A 579 -17.84 -9.94 7.95
N GLU A 580 -18.31 -8.99 7.14
CA GLU A 580 -17.48 -7.98 6.50
C GLU A 580 -16.80 -7.06 7.52
N LEU A 581 -17.56 -6.52 8.50
CA LEU A 581 -17.01 -5.67 9.55
C LEU A 581 -15.95 -6.42 10.37
N THR A 582 -16.24 -7.67 10.73
CA THR A 582 -15.31 -8.51 11.51
C THR A 582 -14.06 -8.83 10.69
N SER A 583 -14.21 -9.14 9.39
CA SER A 583 -13.09 -9.38 8.47
C SER A 583 -12.20 -8.14 8.31
N LEU A 584 -12.81 -6.96 8.16
CA LEU A 584 -12.08 -5.69 8.07
C LEU A 584 -11.18 -5.46 9.28
N PHE A 585 -11.70 -5.58 10.50
CA PHE A 585 -10.95 -5.22 11.71
C PHE A 585 -10.16 -6.36 12.36
N ASN A 586 -10.45 -7.63 12.05
CA ASN A 586 -9.70 -8.77 12.63
C ASN A 586 -8.70 -9.39 11.65
N VAL A 587 -8.91 -9.22 10.34
CA VAL A 587 -8.08 -9.87 9.32
C VAL A 587 -7.31 -8.83 8.50
N GLN A 588 -8.00 -7.83 7.96
CA GLN A 588 -7.39 -6.87 7.03
C GLN A 588 -6.64 -5.75 7.77
N TYR A 589 -7.24 -5.21 8.83
CA TYR A 589 -6.74 -4.10 9.62
C TYR A 589 -6.78 -4.46 11.12
N PRO A 590 -6.01 -5.48 11.58
CA PRO A 590 -6.02 -5.91 12.97
C PRO A 590 -5.34 -4.91 13.91
N ALA A 591 -5.65 -5.02 15.21
CA ALA A 591 -4.74 -4.52 16.25
C ALA A 591 -3.34 -5.11 16.02
N ILE A 592 -2.31 -4.31 16.26
CA ILE A 592 -0.94 -4.83 16.31
C ILE A 592 -0.58 -4.90 17.79
N GLU A 593 -0.32 -6.12 18.28
CA GLU A 593 0.23 -6.37 19.62
C GLU A 593 1.65 -5.81 19.78
#